data_AF-C4FBT0-F1
#
_entry.id   AF-C4FBT0-F1
#
_cell.length_a   1.000
_cell.length_b   1.000
_cell.length_c   1.000
_cell.angle_alpha   90.00
_cell.angle_beta   90.00
_cell.angle_gamma   90.00
#
_symmetry.space_group_name_H-M   'P 1'
#
loop_
_entity.id
_entity.type
_entity.pdbx_description
1 polymer ?
#
loop_
_entity_poly.entity_id
_entity_poly.type
_entity_poly.pdbx_seq_one_letter_code
_entity_poly.pdbx_strand_id
1 'polypeptide(L)' 'ACTEGMFGHLKDEFLRGRDWDTFEEFKADLEDYIHHWNNVRRQVKLKGLTPVEFRGQALRGAA' A
#
# COMPACT_ATOMS: atom_id res chain seq x y z
N ALA A 1 12.52 -0.13 5.99
CA ALA A 1 11.71 1.07 5.72
C ALA A 1 10.76 0.87 4.52
N CYS A 2 9.72 0.02 4.64
CA CYS A 2 8.65 -0.04 3.63
C CYS A 2 7.57 1.03 3.85
N THR A 3 7.44 1.52 5.08
CA THR A 3 6.35 2.41 5.51
C THR A 3 6.52 3.85 5.03
N GLU A 4 7.75 4.38 5.04
CA GLU A 4 8.02 5.77 4.61
C GLU A 4 7.70 6.00 3.13
N GLY A 5 7.96 5.00 2.26
CA GLY A 5 7.59 5.09 0.85
C GLY A 5 6.07 5.14 0.64
N MET A 6 5.31 4.36 1.40
CA MET A 6 3.85 4.31 1.27
C MET A 6 3.21 5.66 1.57
N PHE A 7 3.68 6.38 2.60
CA PHE A 7 3.13 7.70 2.95
C PHE A 7 3.41 8.78 1.91
N GLY A 8 4.54 8.70 1.18
CA GLY A 8 4.80 9.59 0.04
C GLY A 8 3.76 9.38 -1.07
N HIS A 9 3.58 8.12 -1.49
CA HIS A 9 2.60 7.77 -2.52
C HIS A 9 1.16 8.04 -2.10
N LEU A 10 0.82 7.82 -0.82
CA LEU A 10 -0.50 8.15 -0.29
C LEU A 10 -0.80 9.65 -0.48
N LYS A 11 0.16 10.54 -0.21
CA LYS A 11 -0.04 11.97 -0.40
C LYS A 11 -0.16 12.36 -1.87
N ASP A 12 0.71 11.82 -2.73
CA ASP A 12 0.80 12.25 -4.14
C ASP A 12 -0.20 11.58 -5.09
N GLU A 13 -0.63 10.36 -4.78
CA GLU A 13 -1.50 9.51 -5.63
C GLU A 13 -2.93 9.42 -5.09
N PHE A 14 -3.11 9.35 -3.77
CA PHE A 14 -4.42 9.14 -3.16
C PHE A 14 -5.06 10.47 -2.72
N LEU A 15 -4.34 11.32 -2.00
CA LEU A 15 -4.90 12.57 -1.47
C LEU A 15 -4.93 13.72 -2.48
N ARG A 16 -4.01 13.75 -3.44
CA ARG A 16 -3.84 14.91 -4.32
C ARG A 16 -5.01 15.04 -5.31
N GLY A 17 -5.77 16.12 -5.17
CA GLY A 17 -6.88 16.45 -6.08
C GLY A 17 -8.13 15.59 -5.88
N ARG A 18 -8.27 14.94 -4.72
CA ARG A 18 -9.49 14.27 -4.30
C ARG A 18 -10.09 14.99 -3.10
N ASP A 19 -11.40 15.13 -3.15
CA ASP A 19 -12.24 15.55 -2.04
C ASP A 19 -13.29 14.47 -1.82
N TRP A 20 -13.75 14.32 -0.58
CA TRP A 20 -14.79 13.39 -0.20
C TRP A 20 -15.88 14.14 0.53
N ASP A 21 -17.13 13.85 0.19
CA ASP A 21 -18.30 14.47 0.83
C ASP A 21 -18.54 13.87 2.23
N THR A 22 -18.17 12.61 2.44
CA THR A 22 -18.31 11.91 3.71
C THR A 22 -17.02 11.21 4.17
N PHE A 23 -16.92 10.98 5.48
CA PHE A 23 -15.81 10.22 6.04
C PHE A 23 -15.84 8.75 5.59
N GLU A 24 -17.03 8.19 5.40
CA GLU A 24 -17.28 6.83 4.96
C GLU A 24 -16.73 6.59 3.55
N GLU A 25 -16.93 7.53 2.63
CA GLU A 25 -16.36 7.47 1.28
C GLU A 25 -14.84 7.55 1.32
N PHE A 26 -14.29 8.50 2.09
CA PHE A 26 -12.84 8.60 2.31
C PHE A 26 -12.26 7.29 2.86
N LYS A 27 -12.93 6.68 3.85
CA LYS A 27 -12.49 5.45 4.49
C LYS A 27 -12.50 4.29 3.50
N ALA A 28 -13.57 4.12 2.72
CA ALA A 28 -13.67 3.04 1.74
C ALA A 28 -12.56 3.14 0.69
N ASP A 29 -12.36 4.33 0.13
CA ASP A 29 -11.29 4.62 -0.82
C ASP A 29 -9.90 4.36 -0.23
N LEU A 30 -9.68 4.72 1.03
CA LEU A 30 -8.41 4.50 1.73
C LEU A 30 -8.15 3.01 1.96
N GLU A 31 -9.16 2.25 2.37
CA GLU A 31 -9.08 0.79 2.55
C GLU A 31 -8.73 0.10 1.23
N ASP A 32 -9.36 0.51 0.13
CA ASP A 32 -9.07 -0.01 -1.21
C ASP A 32 -7.64 0.34 -1.66
N TYR A 33 -7.18 1.57 -1.42
CA TYR A 33 -5.82 1.97 -1.73
C TYR A 33 -4.79 1.15 -0.94
N ILE A 34 -5.02 0.97 0.37
CA ILE A 34 -4.15 0.15 1.23
C ILE A 34 -4.14 -1.31 0.77
N HIS A 35 -5.29 -1.85 0.38
CA HIS A 35 -5.39 -3.21 -0.14
C HIS A 35 -4.60 -3.36 -1.45
N HIS A 36 -4.78 -2.43 -2.39
CA HIS A 36 -4.03 -2.38 -3.65
C HIS A 36 -2.52 -2.30 -3.40
N TRP A 37 -2.08 -1.37 -2.54
CA TRP A 37 -0.66 -1.21 -2.22
C TRP A 37 -0.04 -2.49 -1.65
N ASN A 38 -0.73 -3.19 -0.76
CA ASN A 38 -0.20 -4.35 -0.06
C ASN A 38 -0.25 -5.65 -0.88
N ASN A 39 -1.30 -5.84 -1.68
CA ASN A 39 -1.60 -7.13 -2.31
C ASN A 39 -1.44 -7.13 -3.83
N VAL A 40 -1.45 -5.97 -4.48
CA VAL A 40 -1.46 -5.87 -5.95
C VAL A 40 -0.19 -5.17 -6.46
N ARG A 41 0.23 -4.08 -5.80
CA ARG A 41 1.36 -3.27 -6.25
C ARG A 41 2.69 -4.02 -6.07
N ARG A 42 3.27 -4.48 -7.18
CA ARG A 42 4.61 -5.06 -7.23
C ARG A 42 5.67 -3.97 -7.08
N GLN A 43 6.68 -4.22 -6.24
CA GLN A 43 7.73 -3.24 -5.97
C GLN A 43 9.09 -3.76 -6.42
N VAL A 44 9.82 -2.97 -7.22
CA VAL A 44 11.18 -3.33 -7.69
C VAL A 44 12.13 -3.54 -6.50
N LYS A 45 12.02 -2.71 -5.45
CA LYS A 45 12.78 -2.86 -4.21
C LYS A 45 12.51 -4.19 -3.49
N LEU A 46 11.36 -4.80 -3.74
CA LEU A 46 10.97 -6.11 -3.21
C LEU A 46 11.15 -7.22 -4.25
N LYS A 47 12.06 -7.04 -5.22
CA LYS A 47 12.32 -8.00 -6.31
C LYS A 47 11.07 -8.31 -7.15
N GLY A 48 10.19 -7.33 -7.31
CA GLY A 48 8.92 -7.49 -8.05
C GLY A 48 7.81 -8.18 -7.27
N LEU A 49 8.01 -8.41 -5.97
CA LEU A 49 6.97 -8.92 -5.08
C LEU A 49 6.09 -7.81 -4.55
N THR A 50 4.90 -8.19 -4.10
CA THR A 50 4.04 -7.32 -3.29
C THR A 50 4.54 -7.29 -1.84
N PRO A 51 4.19 -6.26 -1.06
CA PRO A 51 4.53 -6.21 0.37
C PRO A 51 4.09 -7.45 1.16
N VAL A 52 2.91 -8.01 0.85
CA VAL A 52 2.43 -9.24 1.50
C VAL A 52 3.25 -10.46 1.08
N GLU A 53 3.52 -10.63 -0.22
CA GLU A 53 4.36 -11.74 -0.72
C GLU A 53 5.76 -11.70 -0.10
N PHE A 54 6.37 -10.51 -0.03
CA PHE A 54 7.70 -10.32 0.57
C PHE A 54 7.72 -10.70 2.06
N ARG A 55 6.72 -10.25 2.85
CA ARG A 55 6.58 -10.64 4.26
C ARG A 55 6.41 -12.15 4.42
N GLY A 56 5.59 -12.77 3.57
CA GLY A 56 5.38 -14.21 3.58
C GLY A 56 6.67 -15.00 3.31
N GLN A 57 7.50 -14.56 2.37
CA GLN A 57 8.81 -15.19 2.12
C GLN A 57 9.78 -14.99 3.27
N ALA A 58 9.86 -13.79 3.85
CA ALA A 58 10.73 -13.51 4.98
C ALA A 58 10.39 -14.39 6.20
N LEU A 59 9.09 -14.63 6.46
CA LEU A 59 8.64 -15.52 7.52
C LEU A 59 8.99 -17.00 7.25
N ARG A 60 8.89 -17.46 6.00
CA ARG A 60 9.25 -18.84 5.62
C ARG A 60 10.74 -19.11 5.65
N GLY A 61 11.57 -18.11 5.37
CA GLY A 61 13.03 -18.23 5.42
C GLY A 61 13.62 -18.05 6.82
N ALA A 62 12.83 -17.59 7.79
CA ALA A 62 13.20 -17.47 9.20
C ALA A 62 12.82 -18.69 10.05
N ALA A 63 12.12 -19.67 9.46
CA ALA A 63 11.79 -20.97 10.04
C ALA A 63 12.81 -22.01 9.59
#